data_AF-G4ZSX7-F1
#
_entry.id   AF-G4ZSX7-F1
#
_cell.length_a   1.000
_cell.length_b   1.000
_cell.length_c   1.000
_cell.angle_alpha   90.00
_cell.angle_beta   90.00
_cell.angle_gamma   90.00
#
_symmetry.space_group_name_H-M   'P 1'
#
loop_
_entity.id
_entity.type
_entity.pdbx_description
1 polymer ?
#
loop_
_entity_poly.entity_id
_entity_poly.type
_entity_poly.pdbx_seq_one_letter_code
_entity_poly.pdbx_strand_id
1 'polypeptide(L)'
;MQLEPTLASVRVVTGEHAEVEALCHVVQMLHEFVFPGYALVRAAEQGSFRLFTGTLRFVDYSSSLSHFEKLQHYRLAMHVVPTKMMPKQDALAAMEQLYQRHPESLDNESVSAILEACDLPMLQWLHRCKGSKVFTNGHRTEMILFDNASTLGRMDVVQWFVRTFPEVVCDLSCAAREGYVDQLKWLVENAKWNQSSIGWAASAAATSRLLNSWLQ
;
A
#
# COMPACT_ATOMS: atom_id res chain seq x y z
N MET A 1 26.52 22.64 -13.15
CA MET A 1 26.33 21.21 -13.54
C MET A 1 25.56 21.20 -14.84
N GLN A 2 26.23 20.94 -15.96
CA GLN A 2 25.59 20.80 -17.27
C GLN A 2 24.89 19.44 -17.29
N LEU A 3 23.57 19.42 -17.53
CA LEU A 3 22.86 18.17 -17.79
C LEU A 3 23.33 17.62 -19.13
N GLU A 4 23.82 16.38 -19.13
CA GLU A 4 24.06 15.57 -20.33
C GLU A 4 22.83 15.61 -21.26
N PRO A 5 23.00 15.66 -22.58
CA PRO A 5 21.88 15.68 -23.51
C PRO A 5 21.13 14.34 -23.44
N THR A 6 19.95 14.35 -22.82
CA THR A 6 19.04 13.20 -22.82
C THR A 6 18.60 12.91 -24.25
N LEU A 7 18.86 11.69 -24.72
CA LEU A 7 18.49 11.23 -26.06
C LEU A 7 17.00 11.47 -26.32
N ALA A 8 16.66 12.00 -27.50
CA ALA A 8 15.27 12.30 -27.88
C ALA A 8 14.35 11.07 -27.76
N SER A 9 14.88 9.87 -28.00
CA SER A 9 14.17 8.60 -27.76
C SER A 9 13.77 8.42 -26.29
N VAL A 10 14.65 8.74 -25.34
CA VAL A 10 14.34 8.68 -23.91
C VAL A 10 13.29 9.71 -23.54
N ARG A 11 13.37 10.94 -24.07
CA ARG A 11 12.37 12.01 -23.84
C ARG A 11 10.98 11.66 -24.36
N VAL A 12 10.92 11.01 -25.52
CA VAL A 12 9.66 10.52 -26.11
C VAL A 12 9.12 9.34 -25.30
N VAL A 13 9.97 8.42 -24.85
CA VAL A 13 9.57 7.28 -23.99
C VAL A 13 9.12 7.72 -22.59
N THR A 14 9.74 8.74 -22.01
CA THR A 14 9.30 9.32 -20.73
C THR A 14 8.08 10.24 -20.87
N GLY A 15 7.63 10.49 -22.11
CA GLY A 15 6.44 11.29 -22.39
C GLY A 15 6.63 12.79 -22.18
N GLU A 16 7.86 13.30 -22.29
CA GLU A 16 8.13 14.75 -22.33
C GLU A 16 7.58 15.40 -23.60
N HIS A 17 7.33 14.61 -24.66
CA HIS A 17 6.68 15.05 -25.88
C HIS A 17 5.33 14.33 -26.05
N ALA A 18 4.25 14.96 -25.56
CA ALA A 18 2.90 14.39 -25.60
C ALA A 18 2.33 14.18 -27.01
N GLU A 19 2.91 14.84 -28.03
CA GLU A 19 2.47 14.76 -29.42
C GLU A 19 3.03 13.53 -30.17
N VAL A 20 4.03 12.85 -29.60
CA VAL A 20 4.73 11.75 -30.27
C VAL A 20 4.67 10.53 -29.36
N GLU A 21 3.93 9.50 -29.77
CA GLU A 21 3.97 8.22 -29.08
C GLU A 21 5.31 7.50 -29.33
N ALA A 22 5.86 6.91 -28.27
CA ALA A 22 7.07 6.11 -28.39
C ALA A 22 6.81 4.85 -29.21
N LEU A 23 7.68 4.60 -30.20
CA LEU A 23 7.64 3.39 -31.00
C LEU A 23 7.90 2.16 -30.10
N CYS A 24 7.02 1.16 -30.20
CA CYS A 24 7.00 0.00 -29.31
C CYS A 24 8.37 -0.73 -29.23
N HIS A 25 9.07 -0.86 -30.37
CA HIS A 25 10.39 -1.48 -30.44
C HIS A 25 11.51 -0.65 -29.79
N VAL A 26 11.41 0.68 -29.79
CA VAL A 26 12.38 1.57 -29.12
C VAL A 26 12.20 1.52 -27.61
N VAL A 27 10.93 1.46 -27.15
CA VAL A 27 10.61 1.16 -25.76
C VAL A 27 11.23 -0.19 -25.38
N GLN A 28 11.01 -1.22 -26.19
CA GLN A 28 11.57 -2.56 -25.98
C GLN A 28 13.10 -2.56 -25.82
N MET A 29 13.82 -1.93 -26.74
CA MET A 29 15.29 -1.88 -26.70
C MET A 29 15.83 -1.07 -25.52
N LEU A 30 15.23 0.07 -25.19
CA LEU A 30 15.62 0.84 -24.01
C LEU A 30 15.29 0.07 -22.72
N HIS A 31 14.23 -0.71 -22.72
CA HIS A 31 13.83 -1.49 -21.55
C HIS A 31 14.70 -2.73 -21.34
N GLU A 32 15.05 -3.45 -22.41
CA GLU A 32 16.05 -4.52 -22.40
C GLU A 32 17.44 -4.00 -22.03
N PHE A 33 17.80 -2.79 -22.49
CA PHE A 33 19.10 -2.17 -22.19
C PHE A 33 19.19 -1.66 -20.75
N VAL A 34 18.11 -1.16 -20.16
CA VAL A 34 18.15 -0.52 -18.84
C VAL A 34 17.75 -1.47 -17.69
N PHE A 35 16.88 -2.48 -17.88
CA PHE A 35 16.31 -3.23 -16.75
C PHE A 35 15.96 -4.70 -17.02
N PRO A 36 16.82 -5.68 -16.62
CA PRO A 36 16.49 -7.10 -16.69
C PRO A 36 15.50 -7.48 -15.57
N GLY A 37 14.38 -8.12 -15.92
CA GLY A 37 13.50 -8.91 -15.03
C GLY A 37 12.70 -8.20 -13.91
N TYR A 38 12.96 -6.92 -13.59
CA TYR A 38 12.31 -6.22 -12.47
C TYR A 38 11.87 -4.79 -12.79
N ALA A 39 11.80 -4.44 -14.08
CA ALA A 39 11.51 -3.09 -14.53
C ALA A 39 10.16 -2.55 -14.02
N LEU A 40 9.13 -3.39 -13.96
CA LEU A 40 7.81 -3.02 -13.43
C LEU A 40 7.87 -2.62 -11.94
N VAL A 41 8.65 -3.37 -11.15
CA VAL A 41 8.87 -3.09 -9.73
C VAL A 41 9.66 -1.79 -9.56
N ARG A 42 10.76 -1.63 -10.32
CA ARG A 42 11.58 -0.40 -10.27
C ARG A 42 10.77 0.82 -10.70
N ALA A 43 9.88 0.70 -11.69
CA ALA A 43 9.01 1.79 -12.10
C ALA A 43 8.03 2.20 -10.98
N ALA A 44 7.52 1.24 -10.20
CA ALA A 44 6.70 1.52 -9.01
C ALA A 44 7.52 2.22 -7.91
N GLU A 45 8.75 1.78 -7.66
CA GLU A 45 9.66 2.41 -6.67
C GLU A 45 10.04 3.85 -7.03
N GLN A 46 10.18 4.15 -8.32
CA GLN A 46 10.47 5.50 -8.81
C GLN A 46 9.24 6.43 -8.74
N GLY A 47 8.06 5.94 -8.37
CA GLY A 47 6.83 6.73 -8.23
C GLY A 47 6.27 7.28 -9.56
N SER A 48 6.78 6.84 -10.71
CA SER A 48 6.29 7.32 -12.00
C SER A 48 5.21 6.40 -12.55
N PHE A 49 3.94 6.80 -12.40
CA PHE A 49 2.79 6.06 -12.95
C PHE A 49 2.86 5.87 -14.47
N ARG A 50 3.42 6.84 -15.20
CA ARG A 50 3.61 6.73 -16.66
C ARG A 50 4.62 5.65 -17.02
N LEU A 51 5.77 5.63 -16.34
CA LEU A 51 6.75 4.57 -16.56
C LEU A 51 6.16 3.22 -16.16
N PHE A 52 5.47 3.15 -15.01
CA PHE A 52 4.80 1.93 -14.56
C PHE A 52 3.84 1.38 -15.62
N THR A 53 2.91 2.21 -16.12
CA THR A 53 1.93 1.79 -17.14
C THR A 53 2.60 1.40 -18.47
N GLY A 54 3.66 2.10 -18.87
CA GLY A 54 4.47 1.72 -20.04
C GLY A 54 5.13 0.35 -19.87
N THR A 55 5.80 0.12 -18.74
CA THR A 55 6.44 -1.15 -18.41
C THR A 55 5.43 -2.30 -18.28
N LEU A 56 4.23 -2.01 -17.75
CA LEU A 56 3.15 -2.97 -17.60
C LEU A 56 2.63 -3.46 -18.96
N ARG A 57 2.39 -2.54 -19.89
CA ARG A 57 2.01 -2.88 -21.28
C ARG A 57 3.09 -3.72 -21.96
N PHE A 58 4.37 -3.43 -21.70
CA PHE A 58 5.44 -4.27 -22.22
C PHE A 58 5.38 -5.69 -21.66
N VAL A 59 5.17 -5.86 -20.35
CA VAL A 59 5.00 -7.20 -19.74
C VAL A 59 3.78 -7.92 -20.32
N ASP A 60 2.67 -7.20 -20.57
CA ASP A 60 1.48 -7.74 -21.25
C ASP A 60 1.84 -8.33 -22.62
N TYR A 61 2.43 -7.50 -23.50
CA TYR A 61 2.68 -7.84 -24.91
C TYR A 61 3.98 -8.59 -25.17
N SER A 62 4.83 -8.76 -24.17
CA SER A 62 6.10 -9.48 -24.34
C SER A 62 5.84 -10.94 -24.74
N SER A 63 6.40 -11.33 -25.89
CA SER A 63 6.43 -12.72 -26.37
C SER A 63 7.60 -13.51 -25.80
N SER A 64 8.57 -12.85 -25.14
CA SER A 64 9.74 -13.50 -24.55
C SER A 64 9.49 -14.04 -23.15
N LEU A 65 8.54 -13.44 -22.41
CA LEU A 65 8.20 -13.85 -21.05
C LEU A 65 7.18 -14.99 -21.05
N SER A 66 7.48 -16.05 -20.30
CA SER A 66 6.53 -17.11 -20.00
C SER A 66 5.38 -16.61 -19.11
N HIS A 67 4.27 -17.34 -19.08
CA HIS A 67 3.14 -17.03 -18.20
C HIS A 67 3.55 -16.94 -16.72
N PHE A 68 4.44 -17.85 -16.27
CA PHE A 68 4.94 -17.87 -14.90
C PHE A 68 5.74 -16.62 -14.56
N GLU A 69 6.66 -16.22 -15.44
CA GLU A 69 7.47 -15.00 -15.24
C GLU A 69 6.56 -13.77 -15.22
N LYS A 70 5.61 -13.66 -16.14
CA LYS A 70 4.61 -12.58 -16.13
C LYS A 70 3.93 -12.51 -14.76
N LEU A 71 3.34 -13.61 -14.28
CA LEU A 71 2.66 -13.67 -12.98
C LEU A 71 3.57 -13.27 -11.81
N GLN A 72 4.85 -13.66 -11.84
CA GLN A 72 5.82 -13.25 -10.84
C GLN A 72 6.04 -11.73 -10.86
N HIS A 73 6.14 -11.10 -12.04
CA HIS A 73 6.25 -9.64 -12.14
C HIS A 73 5.00 -8.95 -11.57
N TYR A 74 3.80 -9.48 -11.86
CA TYR A 74 2.55 -8.95 -11.30
C TYR A 74 2.52 -9.03 -9.77
N ARG A 75 2.91 -10.18 -9.18
CA ARG A 75 2.93 -10.37 -7.72
C ARG A 75 3.92 -9.42 -7.04
N LEU A 76 5.15 -9.33 -7.56
CA LEU A 76 6.16 -8.44 -7.01
C LEU A 76 5.72 -6.97 -7.08
N ALA A 77 5.12 -6.56 -8.20
CA ALA A 77 4.57 -5.22 -8.33
C ALA A 77 3.40 -4.99 -7.35
N MET A 78 2.49 -5.97 -7.21
CA MET A 78 1.34 -5.88 -6.30
C MET A 78 1.77 -5.74 -4.82
N HIS A 79 2.91 -6.30 -4.45
CA HIS A 79 3.50 -6.16 -3.12
C HIS A 79 4.21 -4.81 -2.90
N VAL A 80 4.94 -4.30 -3.91
CA VAL A 80 5.78 -3.09 -3.76
C VAL A 80 4.98 -1.79 -3.91
N VAL A 81 3.98 -1.76 -4.80
CA VAL A 81 3.16 -0.58 -5.08
C VAL A 81 2.55 0.03 -3.80
N PRO A 82 1.90 -0.73 -2.89
CA PRO A 82 1.31 -0.20 -1.66
C PRO A 82 2.25 0.68 -0.83
N THR A 83 3.51 0.28 -0.68
CA THR A 83 4.45 0.89 0.27
C THR A 83 5.37 1.92 -0.39
N LYS A 84 5.76 1.71 -1.65
CA LYS A 84 6.78 2.53 -2.33
C LYS A 84 6.22 3.54 -3.32
N MET A 85 5.10 3.23 -3.98
CA MET A 85 4.62 4.06 -5.08
C MET A 85 3.87 5.28 -4.55
N MET A 86 4.35 6.46 -4.89
CA MET A 86 3.70 7.75 -4.60
C MET A 86 3.41 8.50 -5.90
N PRO A 87 2.32 9.29 -5.97
CA PRO A 87 1.30 9.50 -4.95
C PRO A 87 0.38 8.28 -4.74
N LYS A 88 -0.32 8.21 -3.59
CA LYS A 88 -1.20 7.07 -3.24
C LYS A 88 -2.37 6.86 -4.21
N GLN A 89 -2.82 7.92 -4.88
CA GLN A 89 -3.84 7.82 -5.93
C GLN A 89 -3.33 7.00 -7.12
N ASP A 90 -2.08 7.23 -7.53
CA ASP A 90 -1.44 6.48 -8.61
C ASP A 90 -1.13 5.04 -8.18
N ALA A 91 -0.78 4.83 -6.91
CA ALA A 91 -0.60 3.48 -6.36
C ALA A 91 -1.90 2.68 -6.42
N LEU A 92 -3.04 3.26 -6.04
CA LEU A 92 -4.35 2.60 -6.17
C LEU A 92 -4.68 2.29 -7.63
N ALA A 93 -4.48 3.25 -8.54
CA ALA A 93 -4.71 3.04 -9.97
C ALA A 93 -3.81 1.93 -10.54
N ALA A 94 -2.55 1.86 -10.10
CA ALA A 94 -1.60 0.81 -10.48
C ALA A 94 -2.06 -0.56 -9.98
N MET A 95 -2.49 -0.65 -8.71
CA MET A 95 -3.04 -1.87 -8.15
C MET A 95 -4.31 -2.35 -8.86
N GLU A 96 -5.22 -1.44 -9.20
CA GLU A 96 -6.42 -1.75 -9.99
C GLU A 96 -6.04 -2.33 -11.35
N GLN A 97 -5.03 -1.77 -12.03
CA GLN A 97 -4.56 -2.29 -13.32
C GLN A 97 -3.91 -3.67 -13.21
N LEU A 98 -3.15 -3.94 -12.15
CA LEU A 98 -2.56 -5.25 -11.88
C LEU A 98 -3.65 -6.29 -11.58
N TYR A 99 -4.63 -5.93 -10.75
CA TYR A 99 -5.71 -6.81 -10.35
C TYR A 99 -6.65 -7.18 -11.50
N GLN A 100 -7.00 -6.20 -12.35
CA GLN A 100 -7.85 -6.44 -13.53
C GLN A 100 -7.25 -7.46 -14.51
N ARG A 101 -5.91 -7.51 -14.61
CA ARG A 101 -5.20 -8.46 -15.49
C ARG A 101 -5.05 -9.82 -14.85
N HIS A 102 -4.55 -9.83 -13.61
CA HIS A 102 -4.26 -11.05 -12.88
C HIS A 102 -4.74 -10.95 -11.43
N PRO A 103 -6.00 -11.32 -11.15
CA PRO A 103 -6.55 -11.31 -9.78
C PRO A 103 -5.76 -12.21 -8.81
N GLU A 104 -5.08 -13.24 -9.33
CA GLU A 104 -4.20 -14.14 -8.59
C GLU A 104 -2.90 -13.50 -8.09
N SER A 105 -2.59 -12.28 -8.55
CA SER A 105 -1.46 -11.50 -8.04
C SER A 105 -1.71 -10.93 -6.64
N LEU A 106 -2.98 -10.80 -6.24
CA LEU A 106 -3.36 -10.34 -4.90
C LEU A 106 -3.32 -11.52 -3.91
N ASP A 107 -2.12 -11.80 -3.43
CA ASP A 107 -1.78 -12.83 -2.45
C ASP A 107 -1.61 -12.27 -1.02
N ASN A 108 -1.27 -13.14 -0.06
CA ASN A 108 -1.17 -12.75 1.36
C ASN A 108 -0.04 -11.74 1.62
N GLU A 109 1.06 -11.81 0.86
CA GLU A 109 2.17 -10.85 0.97
C GLU A 109 1.76 -9.47 0.47
N SER A 110 1.01 -9.42 -0.64
CA SER A 110 0.43 -8.19 -1.14
C SER A 110 -0.59 -7.60 -0.16
N VAL A 111 -1.42 -8.45 0.47
CA VAL A 111 -2.35 -8.03 1.53
C VAL A 111 -1.59 -7.39 2.70
N SER A 112 -0.53 -8.04 3.21
CA SER A 112 0.28 -7.47 4.31
C SER A 112 0.81 -6.08 3.97
N ALA A 113 1.36 -5.91 2.76
CA ALA A 113 1.87 -4.62 2.29
C ALA A 113 0.78 -3.53 2.22
N ILE A 114 -0.46 -3.89 1.85
CA ILE A 114 -1.59 -2.96 1.87
C ILE A 114 -1.93 -2.54 3.30
N LEU A 115 -1.96 -3.49 4.24
CA LEU A 115 -2.24 -3.22 5.65
C LEU A 115 -1.14 -2.34 6.27
N GLU A 116 0.12 -2.58 5.94
CA GLU A 116 1.26 -1.78 6.38
C GLU A 116 1.24 -0.36 5.82
N ALA A 117 0.84 -0.21 4.55
CA ALA A 117 0.71 1.11 3.94
C ALA A 117 -0.37 1.98 4.59
N CYS A 118 -1.34 1.37 5.29
CA CYS A 118 -2.41 2.05 6.04
C CYS A 118 -3.11 3.16 5.23
N ASP A 119 -3.33 2.95 3.93
CA ASP A 119 -4.02 3.91 3.07
C ASP A 119 -5.51 3.57 2.97
N LEU A 120 -6.38 4.46 3.45
CA LEU A 120 -7.82 4.21 3.54
C LEU A 120 -8.46 3.85 2.19
N PRO A 121 -8.25 4.60 1.08
CA PRO A 121 -8.76 4.21 -0.23
C PRO A 121 -8.35 2.80 -0.65
N MET A 122 -7.08 2.43 -0.42
CA MET A 122 -6.55 1.12 -0.79
C MET A 122 -7.11 -0.01 0.08
N LEU A 123 -7.34 0.24 1.38
CA LEU A 123 -8.00 -0.69 2.29
C LEU A 123 -9.47 -0.93 1.90
N GLN A 124 -10.18 0.14 1.54
CA GLN A 124 -11.56 0.06 1.03
C GLN A 124 -11.61 -0.70 -0.30
N TRP A 125 -10.64 -0.49 -1.19
CA TRP A 125 -10.50 -1.27 -2.41
C TRP A 125 -10.25 -2.76 -2.10
N LEU A 126 -9.32 -3.09 -1.20
CA LEU A 126 -9.05 -4.47 -0.80
C LEU A 126 -10.30 -5.16 -0.22
N HIS A 127 -11.06 -4.45 0.61
CA HIS A 127 -12.33 -4.93 1.16
C HIS A 127 -13.36 -5.22 0.07
N ARG A 128 -13.48 -4.37 -0.96
CA ARG A 128 -14.36 -4.64 -2.10
C ARG A 128 -13.92 -5.87 -2.92
N CYS A 129 -12.62 -6.09 -3.10
CA CYS A 129 -12.10 -7.20 -3.92
C CYS A 129 -12.18 -8.57 -3.23
N LYS A 130 -11.89 -8.65 -1.93
CA LYS A 130 -11.77 -9.94 -1.21
C LYS A 130 -12.83 -10.13 -0.12
N GLY A 131 -13.63 -9.10 0.16
CA GLY A 131 -14.66 -9.11 1.19
C GLY A 131 -14.11 -9.02 2.62
N SER A 132 -15.02 -9.07 3.58
CA SER A 132 -14.72 -8.96 5.01
C SER A 132 -13.77 -10.05 5.54
N LYS A 133 -13.74 -11.22 4.91
CA LYS A 133 -12.94 -12.36 5.37
C LYS A 133 -11.45 -12.05 5.44
N VAL A 134 -10.91 -11.17 4.59
CA VAL A 134 -9.47 -10.82 4.66
C VAL A 134 -9.09 -10.12 5.96
N PHE A 135 -10.02 -9.36 6.52
CA PHE A 135 -9.82 -8.61 7.75
C PHE A 135 -10.19 -9.42 9.00
N THR A 136 -10.93 -10.51 8.83
CA THR A 136 -11.40 -11.35 9.95
C THR A 136 -10.87 -12.79 9.94
N ASN A 137 -10.09 -13.20 8.91
CA ASN A 137 -9.42 -14.51 8.86
C ASN A 137 -8.15 -14.51 9.73
N GLY A 138 -8.38 -14.65 11.03
CA GLY A 138 -7.35 -14.85 12.02
C GLY A 138 -6.80 -13.55 12.60
N HIS A 139 -6.38 -13.64 13.86
CA HIS A 139 -5.93 -12.53 14.71
C HIS A 139 -4.78 -11.69 14.14
N ARG A 140 -4.17 -12.10 13.03
CA ARG A 140 -2.98 -11.45 12.50
C ARG A 140 -3.29 -10.22 11.64
N THR A 141 -4.25 -10.27 10.72
CA THR A 141 -4.52 -9.15 9.81
C THR A 141 -5.26 -8.01 10.49
N GLU A 142 -6.24 -8.31 11.35
CA GLU A 142 -6.91 -7.30 12.19
C GLU A 142 -5.91 -6.55 13.08
N MET A 143 -5.02 -7.29 13.75
CA MET A 143 -4.01 -6.75 14.65
C MET A 143 -2.99 -5.90 13.88
N ILE A 144 -2.43 -6.40 12.76
CA ILE A 144 -1.47 -5.63 11.95
C ILE A 144 -2.08 -4.30 11.50
N LEU A 145 -3.30 -4.31 10.97
CA LEU A 145 -3.94 -3.10 10.50
C LEU A 145 -4.22 -2.13 11.65
N PHE A 146 -4.79 -2.62 12.74
CA PHE A 146 -5.17 -1.78 13.87
C PHE A 146 -3.95 -1.20 14.58
N ASP A 147 -2.90 -2.00 14.80
CA ASP A 147 -1.66 -1.57 15.44
C ASP A 147 -0.95 -0.52 14.58
N ASN A 148 -0.87 -0.73 13.28
CA ASN A 148 -0.27 0.25 12.37
C ASN A 148 -1.10 1.54 12.32
N ALA A 149 -2.42 1.44 12.18
CA ALA A 149 -3.29 2.62 12.16
C ALA A 149 -3.23 3.41 13.48
N SER A 150 -3.17 2.70 14.60
CA SER A 150 -3.02 3.29 15.93
C SER A 150 -1.65 3.92 16.12
N THR A 151 -0.58 3.25 15.67
CA THR A 151 0.79 3.77 15.82
C THR A 151 1.05 4.98 14.91
N LEU A 152 0.41 5.02 13.74
CA LEU A 152 0.50 6.13 12.80
C LEU A 152 -0.49 7.26 13.09
N GLY A 153 -1.35 7.14 14.11
CA GLY A 153 -2.37 8.14 14.42
C GLY A 153 -3.46 8.30 13.34
N ARG A 154 -3.65 7.28 12.50
CA ARG A 154 -4.61 7.27 11.38
C ARG A 154 -6.03 7.05 11.88
N MET A 155 -6.62 8.10 12.45
CA MET A 155 -8.00 8.10 12.96
C MET A 155 -9.01 7.68 11.88
N ASP A 156 -8.83 8.12 10.65
CA ASP A 156 -9.69 7.79 9.50
C ASP A 156 -9.77 6.27 9.26
N VAL A 157 -8.62 5.59 9.31
CA VAL A 157 -8.53 4.13 9.18
C VAL A 157 -9.12 3.42 10.38
N VAL A 158 -8.83 3.88 11.60
CA VAL A 158 -9.39 3.29 12.83
C VAL A 158 -10.91 3.40 12.85
N GLN A 159 -11.47 4.57 12.53
CA GLN A 159 -12.91 4.77 12.48
C GLN A 159 -13.57 3.90 11.42
N TRP A 160 -12.98 3.82 10.23
CA TRP A 160 -13.48 2.93 9.17
C TRP A 160 -13.44 1.48 9.61
N PHE A 161 -12.34 1.01 10.21
CA PHE A 161 -12.17 -0.37 10.64
C PHE A 161 -13.18 -0.77 11.72
N VAL A 162 -13.31 0.02 12.79
CA VAL A 162 -14.25 -0.25 13.90
C VAL A 162 -15.71 -0.22 13.43
N ARG A 163 -16.07 0.70 12.52
CA ARG A 163 -17.43 0.75 11.96
C ARG A 163 -17.73 -0.41 11.02
N THR A 164 -16.73 -0.88 10.29
CA THR A 164 -16.88 -1.99 9.33
C THR A 164 -16.91 -3.35 10.03
N PHE A 165 -16.19 -3.49 11.15
CA PHE A 165 -16.03 -4.72 11.92
C PHE A 165 -16.32 -4.49 13.42
N PRO A 166 -17.58 -4.20 13.81
CA PRO A 166 -17.94 -3.84 15.19
C PRO A 166 -17.76 -4.98 16.20
N GLU A 167 -17.58 -6.21 15.72
CA GLU A 167 -17.27 -7.40 16.53
C GLU A 167 -15.81 -7.51 16.97
N VAL A 168 -14.89 -6.81 16.31
CA VAL A 168 -13.45 -6.89 16.60
C VAL A 168 -13.13 -6.21 17.93
N VAL A 169 -12.38 -6.90 18.77
CA VAL A 169 -11.89 -6.36 20.05
C VAL A 169 -10.61 -5.58 19.78
N CYS A 170 -10.66 -4.27 19.98
CA CYS A 170 -9.57 -3.34 19.73
C CYS A 170 -8.63 -3.25 20.93
N ASP A 171 -7.32 -3.24 20.67
CA ASP A 171 -6.31 -3.03 21.71
C ASP A 171 -5.95 -1.55 21.86
N LEU A 172 -6.21 -0.99 23.04
CA LEU A 172 -5.95 0.42 23.34
C LEU A 172 -4.46 0.70 23.59
N SER A 173 -3.63 -0.33 23.78
CA SER A 173 -2.24 -0.17 24.21
C SER A 173 -1.37 0.61 23.21
N CYS A 174 -1.53 0.39 21.91
CA CYS A 174 -0.75 1.06 20.86
C CYS A 174 -1.03 2.56 20.79
N ALA A 175 -2.31 2.96 20.74
CA ALA A 175 -2.70 4.37 20.72
C ALA A 175 -2.28 5.09 22.01
N ALA A 176 -2.32 4.39 23.15
CA ALA A 176 -1.86 4.91 24.44
C ALA A 176 -0.35 5.13 24.51
N ARG A 177 0.43 4.19 23.98
CA ARG A 177 1.89 4.29 23.91
C ARG A 177 2.34 5.50 23.10
N GLU A 178 1.71 5.73 21.94
CA GLU A 178 2.06 6.84 21.06
C GLU A 178 1.42 8.18 21.47
N GLY A 179 0.49 8.16 22.45
CA GLY A 179 -0.11 9.38 22.99
C GLY A 179 -1.26 9.96 22.16
N TYR A 180 -1.90 9.17 21.30
CA TYR A 180 -3.06 9.63 20.53
C TYR A 180 -4.34 9.65 21.38
N VAL A 181 -4.42 10.63 22.27
CA VAL A 181 -5.50 10.77 23.26
C VAL A 181 -6.89 10.83 22.61
N ASP A 182 -7.04 11.55 21.50
CA ASP A 182 -8.33 11.66 20.80
C ASP A 182 -8.77 10.31 20.21
N GLN A 183 -7.83 9.53 19.70
CA GLN A 183 -8.09 8.18 19.18
C GLN A 183 -8.54 7.25 20.30
N LEU A 184 -7.89 7.33 21.46
CA LEU A 184 -8.26 6.54 22.63
C LEU A 184 -9.64 6.90 23.17
N LYS A 185 -9.93 8.20 23.34
CA LYS A 185 -11.25 8.66 23.77
C LYS A 185 -12.33 8.12 22.83
N TRP A 186 -12.11 8.24 21.53
CA TRP A 186 -13.04 7.73 20.53
C TRP A 186 -13.21 6.21 20.60
N LEU A 187 -12.11 5.45 20.75
CA LEU A 187 -12.14 3.99 20.85
C LEU A 187 -12.87 3.49 22.10
N VAL A 188 -12.68 4.15 23.25
CA VAL A 188 -13.35 3.80 24.51
C VAL A 188 -14.87 3.94 24.38
N GLU A 189 -15.32 4.95 23.64
CA GLU A 189 -16.74 5.25 23.42
C GLU A 189 -17.39 4.42 22.30
N ASN A 190 -16.64 4.06 21.25
CA ASN A 190 -17.21 3.55 20.01
C ASN A 190 -16.75 2.14 19.59
N ALA A 191 -15.75 1.57 20.25
CA ALA A 191 -15.21 0.25 19.91
C ALA A 191 -15.47 -0.78 21.02
N LYS A 192 -15.46 -2.06 20.66
CA LYS A 192 -15.34 -3.13 21.65
C LYS A 192 -13.87 -3.21 22.07
N TRP A 193 -13.62 -3.18 23.37
CA TRP A 193 -12.30 -3.36 23.96
C TRP A 193 -12.42 -4.32 25.15
N ASN A 194 -11.31 -4.95 25.53
CA ASN A 194 -11.27 -5.81 26.70
C ASN A 194 -10.69 -5.06 27.92
N GLN A 195 -11.06 -5.48 29.13
CA GLN A 195 -10.62 -4.79 30.35
C GLN A 195 -9.09 -4.87 30.56
N SER A 196 -8.44 -5.91 30.01
CA SER A 196 -6.99 -6.07 30.00
C SER A 196 -6.28 -4.97 29.21
N SER A 197 -6.88 -4.51 28.10
CA SER A 197 -6.35 -3.46 27.23
C SER A 197 -6.30 -2.10 27.93
N ILE A 198 -7.19 -1.81 28.88
CA ILE A 198 -7.09 -0.59 29.71
C ILE A 198 -5.87 -0.65 30.63
N GLY A 199 -5.64 -1.80 31.28
CA GLY A 199 -4.47 -1.99 32.14
C GLY A 199 -3.16 -1.85 31.37
N TRP A 200 -3.09 -2.42 30.16
CA TRP A 200 -1.93 -2.26 29.27
C TRP A 200 -1.80 -0.85 28.73
N ALA A 201 -2.89 -0.19 28.36
CA ALA A 201 -2.88 1.22 27.94
C ALA A 201 -2.36 2.14 29.05
N ALA A 202 -2.79 1.96 30.30
CA ALA A 202 -2.30 2.74 31.43
C ALA A 202 -0.80 2.52 31.68
N SER A 203 -0.31 1.28 31.57
CA SER A 203 1.12 0.96 31.66
C SER A 203 1.94 1.55 30.50
N ALA A 204 1.41 1.47 29.28
CA ALA A 204 2.01 2.04 28.07
C ALA A 204 2.04 3.59 28.10
N ALA A 205 1.01 4.22 28.67
CA ALA A 205 0.94 5.66 28.89
C ALA A 205 1.88 6.14 30.02
N ALA A 206 2.16 5.29 31.02
CA ALA A 206 3.10 5.59 32.11
C ALA A 206 4.57 5.44 31.69
N THR A 207 4.85 4.56 30.71
CA THR A 207 6.19 4.38 30.12
C THR A 207 6.49 5.40 29.03
N SER A 208 5.47 5.87 28.31
CA SER A 208 5.56 7.10 27.51
C SER A 208 5.47 8.32 28.44
N ARG A 209 6.02 9.46 28.02
CA ARG A 209 6.21 10.66 28.87
C ARG A 209 4.91 11.43 29.17
N LEU A 210 3.75 10.77 29.22
CA LEU A 210 2.41 11.35 29.00
C LEU A 210 1.42 11.19 30.17
N LEU A 211 1.91 10.98 31.39
CA LEU A 211 1.07 10.90 32.60
C LEU A 211 0.17 12.13 32.85
N ASN A 212 0.49 13.29 32.27
CA ASN A 212 -0.17 14.56 32.63
C ASN A 212 -1.43 14.89 31.81
N SER A 213 -1.69 14.24 30.66
CA SER A 213 -2.87 14.51 29.83
C SER A 213 -4.05 13.56 30.06
N TRP A 214 -3.84 12.47 30.81
CA TRP A 214 -4.84 11.41 31.01
C TRP A 214 -5.78 11.65 32.20
N LEU A 215 -5.41 12.52 33.15
CA LEU A 215 -6.14 12.77 34.40
C LEU A 215 -6.84 14.14 34.47
N GLN A 216 -6.92 14.88 33.35
CA GLN A 216 -7.71 16.11 33.23
C GLN A 216 -8.86 15.92 32.26
#